data_AF-A0A7W1W5X4-F1
#
_entry.id   AF-A0A7W1W5X4-F1
#
_cell.length_a   1.000
_cell.length_b   1.000
_cell.length_c   1.000
_cell.angle_alpha   90.00
_cell.angle_beta   90.00
_cell.angle_gamma   90.00
#
_symmetry.space_group_name_H-M   'P 1'
#
loop_
_entity.id
_entity.type
_entity.pdbx_description
1 polymer ?
#
loop_
_entity_poly.entity_id
_entity_poly.type
_entity_poly.pdbx_seq_one_letter_code
_entity_poly.pdbx_strand_id
1 'polypeptide(L)' 'MRRINRKGSPNVVAKILEFCARHNIETVTENFKMSQINEAFEHLENGKARYRIILENDF' A
#
# COMPACT_ATOMS: atom_id res chain seq x y z
N MET A 1 21.09 -22.63 14.35
CA MET A 1 19.62 -22.52 14.21
C MET A 1 19.22 -21.04 14.18
N ARG A 2 19.31 -20.34 13.03
CA ARG A 2 18.87 -18.94 12.92
C ARG A 2 17.35 -18.92 12.68
N ARG A 3 16.58 -18.50 13.68
CA ARG A 3 15.14 -18.20 13.52
C ARG A 3 15.01 -17.03 12.54
N ILE A 4 14.62 -17.33 11.31
CA ILE A 4 14.24 -16.30 10.34
C ILE A 4 12.97 -15.63 10.87
N ASN A 5 13.05 -14.33 11.12
CA ASN A 5 11.96 -13.51 11.62
C ASN A 5 10.87 -13.43 10.52
N ARG A 6 9.79 -14.21 10.65
CA ARG A 6 8.68 -14.32 9.66
C ARG A 6 7.79 -13.05 9.62
N LYS A 7 8.37 -11.90 9.30
CA LYS A 7 7.57 -10.73 8.90
C LYS A 7 7.02 -11.04 7.50
N GLY A 8 5.70 -11.19 7.38
CA GLY A 8 5.02 -11.51 6.11
C GLY A 8 4.37 -12.90 6.02
N SER A 9 4.31 -13.70 7.09
CA SER A 9 3.42 -14.88 7.05
C SER A 9 1.95 -14.43 6.99
N PRO A 10 1.06 -15.15 6.28
CA PRO A 10 -0.35 -14.76 6.12
C PRO A 10 -1.06 -14.47 7.45
N ASN A 11 -0.78 -15.29 8.47
CA ASN A 11 -1.34 -15.12 9.82
C ASN A 11 -0.88 -13.83 10.50
N VAL A 12 0.36 -13.38 10.24
CA VAL A 12 0.87 -12.11 10.78
C VAL A 12 0.24 -10.93 10.04
N VAL A 13 0.10 -11.03 8.72
CA VAL A 13 -0.58 -9.99 7.90
C VAL A 13 -2.03 -9.82 8.34
N ALA A 14 -2.77 -10.92 8.49
CA ALA A 14 -4.16 -10.88 8.95
C ALA A 14 -4.32 -10.19 10.31
N LYS A 15 -3.44 -10.51 11.27
CA LYS A 15 -3.44 -9.86 12.60
C LYS A 15 -3.18 -8.36 12.54
N ILE A 16 -2.27 -7.93 11.65
CA ILE A 16 -1.97 -6.50 11.47
C ILE A 16 -3.16 -5.78 10.83
N LEU A 17 -3.79 -6.38 9.80
CA LEU A 17 -4.99 -5.81 9.18
C LEU A 17 -6.13 -5.67 10.18
N GLU A 18 -6.37 -6.68 11.00
CA GLU A 18 -7.37 -6.64 12.07
C GLU A 18 -7.07 -5.56 13.11
N PHE A 19 -5.80 -5.41 13.50
CA PHE A 19 -5.37 -4.33 14.39
C PHE A 19 -5.63 -2.96 13.79
N CYS A 20 -5.25 -2.73 12.53
CA CYS A 20 -5.49 -1.46 11.86
C CYS A 20 -6.99 -1.12 11.78
N ALA A 21 -7.82 -2.11 11.43
CA ALA A 21 -9.27 -1.94 11.35
C ALA A 21 -9.90 -1.58 12.72
N ARG A 22 -9.43 -2.18 13.82
CA ARG A 22 -9.94 -1.85 15.18
C ARG A 22 -9.56 -0.45 15.66
N HIS A 23 -8.44 0.07 15.19
CA HIS A 23 -7.88 1.35 15.65
C HIS A 23 -8.03 2.47 14.63
N ASN A 24 -8.80 2.28 13.56
CA ASN A 24 -8.95 3.22 12.44
C ASN A 24 -7.61 3.74 11.91
N ILE A 25 -6.64 2.82 11.75
CA ILE A 25 -5.33 3.16 11.20
C ILE A 25 -5.41 3.05 9.69
N GLU A 26 -5.37 4.20 9.03
CA GLU A 26 -5.40 4.30 7.57
C GLU A 26 -4.07 4.78 7.02
N THR A 27 -3.81 4.44 5.75
CA THR A 27 -2.64 4.91 5.02
C THR A 27 -2.98 6.21 4.29
N VAL A 28 -2.05 7.17 4.29
CA VAL A 28 -2.15 8.34 3.42
C VAL A 28 -1.83 7.92 1.99
N THR A 29 -2.83 7.99 1.11
CA THR A 29 -2.77 7.47 -0.26
C THR A 29 -3.22 8.50 -1.29
N GLU A 30 -2.72 8.32 -2.52
CA GLU A 30 -3.14 9.06 -3.70
C GLU A 30 -3.67 8.08 -4.74
N ASN A 31 -4.89 8.29 -5.23
CA ASN A 31 -5.53 7.37 -6.15
C ASN A 31 -5.38 7.86 -7.58
N PHE A 32 -4.98 6.95 -8.47
CA PHE A 32 -4.92 7.15 -9.91
C PHE A 32 -5.69 6.03 -10.59
N LYS A 33 -6.32 6.29 -11.73
CA LYS A 33 -6.95 5.23 -12.52
C LYS A 33 -5.89 4.35 -13.18
N MET A 34 -6.15 3.06 -13.34
CA MET A 34 -5.24 2.17 -14.08
C MET A 34 -5.06 2.62 -15.54
N SER A 35 -6.08 3.19 -16.18
CA SER A 35 -5.95 3.84 -17.49
C SER A 35 -4.95 5.00 -17.55
N GLN A 36 -4.63 5.63 -16.41
CA GLN A 36 -3.72 6.78 -16.28
C GLN A 36 -2.36 6.41 -15.65
N ILE A 37 -1.94 5.16 -15.77
CA ILE A 37 -0.74 4.64 -15.10
C ILE A 37 0.55 5.44 -15.39
N ASN A 38 0.69 6.01 -16.60
CA ASN A 38 1.87 6.80 -16.94
C ASN A 38 1.95 8.11 -16.13
N GLU A 39 0.81 8.77 -15.89
CA GLU A 39 0.74 9.97 -15.06
C GLU A 39 1.10 9.65 -13.60
N ALA A 40 0.65 8.49 -13.11
CA ALA A 40 1.00 8.00 -11.78
C ALA A 40 2.52 7.77 -11.63
N PHE A 41 3.17 7.19 -12.65
CA PHE A 41 4.63 7.03 -12.65
C PHE A 41 5.38 8.35 -12.69
N GLU A 42 4.98 9.28 -13.55
CA GLU A 42 5.59 10.61 -13.62
C GLU A 42 5.45 11.36 -12.29
N HIS A 43 4.29 11.24 -11.63
CA HIS A 43 4.05 11.82 -10.32
C HIS A 43 4.98 11.23 -9.24
N LEU A 44 5.19 9.90 -9.28
CA LEU A 44 6.11 9.21 -8.38
C LEU A 44 7.57 9.63 -8.59
N GLU A 45 8.03 9.66 -9.85
CA GLU A 45 9.40 10.01 -10.21
C GLU A 45 9.76 11.45 -9.87
N ASN A 46 8.80 12.37 -10.00
CA ASN A 46 8.95 13.77 -9.62
C ASN A 46 9.00 14.00 -8.09
N GLY A 47 8.92 12.94 -7.28
CA GLY A 47 8.98 13.02 -5.81
C GLY A 47 7.78 13.71 -5.18
N LYS A 48 6.66 13.82 -5.92
CA LYS A 48 5.43 14.49 -5.44
C LYS A 48 4.55 13.55 -4.62
N ALA A 49 4.78 12.24 -4.74
CA ALA A 49 3.99 11.23 -4.04
C ALA A 49 4.13 11.33 -2.51
N ARG A 50 2.99 11.38 -1.81
CA ARG A 50 2.84 11.33 -0.35
C ARG A 50 1.66 10.42 0.01
N TYR A 51 1.82 9.17 0.44
CA TYR A 51 3.03 8.36 0.64
C TYR A 51 2.97 7.05 -0.17
N ARG A 52 1.79 6.70 -0.71
CA ARG A 52 1.54 5.51 -1.52
C ARG A 52 0.54 5.84 -2.61
N ILE A 53 0.88 5.51 -3.85
CA ILE A 53 -0.06 5.57 -4.96
C ILE A 53 -0.86 4.27 -4.99
N ILE A 54 -2.19 4.37 -5.10
CA ILE A 54 -3.09 3.25 -5.34
C ILE A 54 -3.65 3.40 -6.76
N LEU A 55 -3.61 2.31 -7.52
CA LEU A 55 -4.26 2.25 -8.83
C LEU A 55 -5.66 1.66 -8.68
N GLU A 56 -6.66 2.46 -9.03
CA GLU A 56 -8.06 2.02 -9.08
C GLU A 56 -8.32 1.32 -10.42
N ASN A 57 -8.88 0.11 -10.36
CA ASN A 57 -9.27 -0.61 -11.57
C ASN A 57 -10.50 0.04 -12.21
N ASP A 58 -10.36 0.53 -13.44
CA ASP A 58 -11.40 1.23 -14.21
C ASP A 58 -11.78 0.52 -15.52
N PHE A 59 -11.49 -0.79 -15.61
CA PHE A 59 -11.85 -1.69 -16.71
C PHE A 59 -12.96 -2.68 -16.34
#